data_AF-A0A0Q7GSF6-F1
#
_entry.id   AF-A0A0Q7GSF6-F1
#
_cell.length_a   1.000
_cell.length_b   1.000
_cell.length_c   1.000
_cell.angle_alpha   90.00
_cell.angle_beta   90.00
_cell.angle_gamma   90.00
#
_symmetry.space_group_name_H-M   'P 1'
#
loop_
_entity.id
_entity.type
_entity.pdbx_description
1 polymer ?
#
loop_
_entity_poly.entity_id
_entity_poly.type
_entity_poly.pdbx_seq_one_letter_code
_entity_poly.pdbx_strand_id
1 'polypeptide(L)'
;MLAGCIREFSPAAPRGKPFSRADAPLSYTWLDNGVIQQIGSPISLYDYPANTAVARAVGQWNLLTGFARSRQGGALLLDVRDVGELRVPLRPDTPAASRFPIGFRPHAVKIGRQDDVYDARYTWLEGMVENLESWAGPSATECA
;
A
#
# COMPACT_ATOMS: atom_id res chain seq x y z
N MET A 1 -7.68 -15.76 -17.61
CA MET A 1 -6.73 -14.69 -17.27
C MET A 1 -7.50 -13.60 -16.55
N LEU A 2 -7.12 -13.24 -15.33
CA LEU A 2 -7.81 -12.26 -14.51
C LEU A 2 -6.82 -11.15 -14.19
N ALA A 3 -7.16 -9.91 -14.52
CA ALA A 3 -6.30 -8.77 -14.24
C ALA A 3 -6.53 -8.30 -12.80
N GLY A 4 -5.47 -8.33 -11.99
CA GLY A 4 -5.46 -7.77 -10.65
C GLY A 4 -5.25 -6.25 -10.73
N CYS A 5 -6.01 -5.50 -9.95
CA CYS A 5 -6.08 -4.05 -10.00
C CYS A 5 -5.67 -3.51 -8.64
N ILE A 6 -4.57 -2.77 -8.55
CA ILE A 6 -4.07 -2.19 -7.30
C ILE A 6 -4.47 -0.73 -7.24
N ARG A 7 -5.20 -0.34 -6.19
CA ARG A 7 -5.50 1.06 -5.91
C ARG A 7 -4.33 1.69 -5.18
N GLU A 8 -3.66 2.64 -5.81
CA GLU A 8 -2.80 3.57 -5.07
C GLU A 8 -3.68 4.57 -4.33
N PHE A 9 -3.61 4.55 -3.00
CA PHE A 9 -4.26 5.56 -2.17
C PHE A 9 -3.23 6.60 -1.74
N SER A 10 -3.42 7.83 -2.21
CA SER A 10 -2.62 8.99 -1.80
C SER A 10 -3.54 10.15 -1.47
N PRO A 11 -3.81 10.46 -0.20
CA PRO A 11 -4.24 11.79 0.18
C PRO A 11 -3.04 12.64 0.59
N ALA A 12 -3.12 13.93 0.29
CA ALA A 12 -2.21 14.92 0.84
C ALA A 12 -2.18 14.82 2.38
N ALA A 13 -0.98 14.89 2.96
CA ALA A 13 -0.84 15.04 4.41
C ALA A 13 -1.70 16.22 4.88
N PRO A 14 -2.57 16.04 5.89
CA PRO A 14 -3.41 17.13 6.37
C PRO A 14 -2.53 18.26 6.90
N ARG A 15 -2.71 19.48 6.36
CA ARG A 15 -2.10 20.69 6.90
C ARG A 15 -2.65 20.91 8.31
N GLY A 16 -1.80 20.67 9.32
CA GLY A 16 -2.15 20.77 10.73
C GLY A 16 -2.42 22.22 11.17
N LYS A 17 -3.49 22.39 11.93
CA LYS A 17 -3.77 23.60 12.73
C LYS A 17 -2.91 23.58 13.99
N PRO A 18 -2.61 24.72 14.63
CA PRO A 18 -1.82 24.72 15.87
C PRO A 18 -2.55 23.95 16.98
N PHE A 19 -1.87 22.97 17.57
CA PHE A 19 -2.39 22.11 18.63
C PHE A 19 -2.23 22.76 20.02
N SER A 20 -3.32 22.79 20.80
CA SER A 20 -3.29 23.09 22.23
C SER A 20 -2.88 21.84 23.03
N ARG A 21 -2.16 22.03 24.15
CA ARG A 21 -1.54 20.96 24.98
C ARG A 21 -2.55 19.98 25.58
N ALA A 22 -3.84 20.31 25.61
CA ALA A 22 -4.91 19.47 26.15
C ALA A 22 -5.59 18.56 25.10
N ASP A 23 -5.32 18.77 23.79
CA ASP A 23 -6.02 18.09 22.69
C ASP A 23 -5.08 17.19 21.86
N ALA A 24 -3.88 16.88 22.37
CA ALA A 24 -2.89 16.12 21.63
C ALA A 24 -3.37 14.67 21.40
N PRO A 25 -3.61 14.23 20.15
CA PRO A 25 -4.03 12.87 19.88
C PRO A 25 -2.94 11.91 20.37
N LEU A 26 -3.36 10.80 20.99
CA LEU A 26 -2.47 9.72 21.39
C LEU A 26 -1.59 9.34 20.20
N SER A 27 -0.30 9.61 20.35
CA SER A 27 0.69 9.33 19.32
C SER A 27 1.35 8.01 19.67
N TYR A 28 1.31 7.08 18.72
CA TYR A 28 2.01 5.81 18.79
C TYR A 28 3.41 5.97 18.19
N THR A 29 4.37 5.33 18.84
CA THR A 29 5.76 5.29 18.39
C THR A 29 6.07 3.86 17.95
N TRP A 30 6.50 3.70 16.70
CA TRP A 30 7.08 2.45 16.23
C TRP A 30 8.61 2.50 16.36
N LEU A 31 9.15 1.51 17.04
CA LEU A 31 10.59 1.33 17.26
C LEU A 31 11.04 0.06 16.56
N ASP A 32 12.24 0.09 16.00
CA ASP A 32 12.94 -1.11 15.54
C ASP A 32 14.39 -1.03 16.00
N ASN A 33 14.86 -2.06 16.73
CA ASN A 33 16.21 -2.15 17.28
C ASN A 33 16.68 -0.89 18.06
N GLY A 34 15.80 -0.30 18.86
CA GLY A 34 16.09 0.90 19.66
C GLY A 34 16.13 2.21 18.87
N VAL A 35 15.82 2.18 17.57
CA VAL A 35 15.71 3.36 16.71
C VAL A 35 14.24 3.67 16.44
N ILE A 36 13.85 4.93 16.64
CA ILE A 36 12.52 5.41 16.26
C ILE A 36 12.39 5.39 14.74
N GLN A 37 11.41 4.62 14.25
CA GLN A 37 11.11 4.51 12.83
C GLN A 37 10.00 5.50 12.43
N GLN A 38 8.96 5.64 13.25
CA GLN A 38 7.83 6.53 12.98
C GLN A 38 7.08 6.89 14.27
N ILE A 39 6.60 8.13 14.35
CA ILE A 39 5.69 8.61 15.39
C ILE A 39 4.44 9.16 14.68
N GLY A 40 3.24 8.76 15.12
CA GLY A 40 2.00 9.26 14.54
C GLY A 40 0.75 8.66 15.15
N SER A 41 -0.41 8.99 14.61
CA SER A 41 -1.66 8.33 15.01
C SER A 41 -1.68 6.86 14.57
N PRO A 42 -2.51 6.00 15.19
CA PRO A 42 -2.69 4.63 14.74
C PRO A 42 -3.04 4.53 13.25
N ILE A 43 -3.90 5.43 12.77
CA ILE A 43 -4.29 5.52 11.35
C ILE A 43 -3.09 5.87 10.48
N SER A 44 -2.24 6.81 10.90
CA SER A 44 -1.05 7.18 10.13
C SER A 44 -0.06 6.01 10.00
N LEU A 45 0.19 5.31 11.11
CA LEU A 45 1.06 4.12 11.11
C LEU A 45 0.49 3.02 10.21
N TYR A 46 -0.83 2.82 10.24
CA TYR A 46 -1.52 1.81 9.45
C TYR A 46 -1.62 2.19 7.97
N ASP A 47 -2.12 3.35 7.62
CA ASP A 47 -2.36 3.73 6.22
C ASP A 47 -1.08 4.22 5.51
N TYR A 48 -0.16 4.84 6.25
CA TYR A 48 1.04 5.51 5.72
C TYR A 48 2.30 5.11 6.50
N PRO A 49 2.70 3.83 6.50
CA PRO A 49 3.94 3.42 7.12
C PRO A 49 5.12 4.07 6.40
N ALA A 50 6.05 4.63 7.16
CA ALA A 50 7.22 5.33 6.65
C ALA A 50 8.24 4.39 5.98
N ASN A 51 8.21 3.10 6.33
CA ASN A 51 9.09 2.08 5.76
C ASN A 51 8.50 0.67 5.91
N THR A 52 9.18 -0.30 5.29
CA THR A 52 8.76 -1.71 5.28
C THR A 52 8.70 -2.35 6.67
N ALA A 53 9.56 -1.94 7.61
CA ALA A 53 9.54 -2.49 8.96
C ALA A 53 8.27 -2.06 9.71
N VAL A 54 7.91 -0.77 9.63
CA VAL A 54 6.63 -0.27 10.16
C VAL A 54 5.46 -0.96 9.47
N ALA A 55 5.47 -1.07 8.13
CA ALA A 55 4.40 -1.69 7.37
C ALA A 55 4.11 -3.13 7.86
N ARG A 56 5.14 -3.97 7.94
CA ARG A 56 5.02 -5.37 8.37
C ARG A 56 4.55 -5.52 9.81
N ALA A 57 4.84 -4.54 10.65
CA ALA A 57 4.45 -4.55 12.04
C ALA A 57 2.97 -4.23 12.28
N VAL A 58 2.42 -3.28 11.52
CA VAL A 58 1.07 -2.75 11.74
C VAL A 58 -0.03 -3.58 11.05
N GLY A 59 0.33 -4.62 10.30
CA GLY A 59 -0.63 -5.57 9.74
C GLY A 59 -0.17 -6.22 8.44
N GLN A 60 -1.12 -6.78 7.71
CA GLN A 60 -0.84 -7.48 6.45
C GLN A 60 -0.58 -6.51 5.29
N TRP A 61 0.52 -6.73 4.59
CA TRP A 61 0.93 -6.00 3.40
C TRP A 61 1.49 -6.95 2.36
N ASN A 62 1.07 -6.75 1.11
CA ASN A 62 1.76 -7.33 -0.03
C ASN A 62 2.95 -6.43 -0.38
N LEU A 63 4.13 -7.01 -0.47
CA LEU A 63 5.38 -6.29 -0.72
C LEU A 63 6.06 -6.84 -1.96
N LEU A 64 6.26 -5.97 -2.94
CA LEU A 64 7.02 -6.24 -4.15
C LEU A 64 8.34 -5.47 -4.09
N THR A 65 9.33 -5.94 -4.86
CA THR A 65 10.58 -5.23 -5.07
C THR A 65 10.64 -4.75 -6.51
N GLY A 66 10.72 -3.43 -6.70
CA GLY A 66 10.94 -2.81 -8.01
C GLY A 66 12.35 -2.23 -8.14
N PHE A 67 12.91 -2.28 -9.33
CA PHE A 67 14.19 -1.66 -9.67
C PHE A 67 13.96 -0.44 -10.55
N ALA A 68 14.55 0.70 -10.19
CA ALA A 68 14.35 1.93 -10.93
C ALA A 68 14.99 1.85 -12.32
N ARG A 69 14.17 2.07 -13.35
CA ARG A 69 14.59 2.16 -14.75
C ARG A 69 14.73 3.61 -15.20
N SER A 70 13.77 4.45 -14.82
CA SER A 70 13.79 5.87 -15.16
C SER A 70 13.01 6.72 -14.16
N ARG A 71 13.35 8.01 -14.12
CA ARG A 71 12.75 9.03 -13.23
C ARG A 71 12.50 10.29 -14.03
N GLN A 72 11.35 10.37 -14.71
CA GLN A 72 11.06 11.47 -15.63
C GLN A 72 9.56 11.79 -15.62
N GLY A 73 9.20 13.04 -15.92
CA GLY A 73 7.80 13.44 -16.10
C GLY A 73 6.90 13.21 -14.88
N GLY A 74 7.45 13.34 -13.67
CA GLY A 74 6.69 13.11 -12.42
C GLY A 74 6.35 11.64 -12.13
N ALA A 75 6.99 10.70 -12.84
CA ALA A 75 6.81 9.27 -12.64
C ALA A 75 8.15 8.55 -12.42
N LEU A 76 8.08 7.47 -11.66
CA LEU A 76 9.15 6.50 -11.46
C LEU A 76 8.73 5.21 -12.17
N LEU A 77 9.51 4.80 -13.17
CA LEU A 77 9.32 3.51 -13.81
C LEU A 77 10.15 2.46 -13.07
N LEU A 78 9.48 1.43 -12.60
CA LEU A 78 10.04 0.33 -11.83
C LEU A 78 9.92 -0.97 -12.63
N ASP A 79 11.02 -1.70 -12.74
CA ASP A 79 11.02 -3.08 -13.22
C ASP A 79 10.79 -4.00 -12.03
N VAL A 80 9.63 -4.63 -11.98
CA VAL A 80 9.20 -5.51 -10.89
C VAL A 80 9.23 -6.94 -11.40
N ARG A 81 10.01 -7.79 -10.73
CA ARG A 81 10.13 -9.20 -11.13
C ARG A 81 8.75 -9.87 -11.16
N ASP A 82 8.50 -10.66 -12.20
CA ASP A 82 7.27 -11.43 -12.45
C ASP A 82 5.99 -10.59 -12.65
N VAL A 83 6.10 -9.25 -12.60
CA VAL A 83 5.01 -8.30 -12.81
C VAL A 83 5.26 -7.45 -14.05
N GLY A 84 6.52 -7.11 -14.34
CA GLY A 84 6.92 -6.25 -15.45
C GLY A 84 7.09 -4.79 -15.03
N GLU A 85 6.88 -3.87 -15.98
CA GLU A 85 7.05 -2.44 -15.73
C GLU A 85 5.87 -1.86 -14.96
N LEU A 86 6.17 -1.22 -13.83
CA LEU A 86 5.23 -0.51 -13.00
C LEU A 86 5.53 0.99 -13.03
N ARG A 87 4.54 1.78 -13.41
CA ARG A 87 4.61 3.25 -13.32
C ARG A 87 3.99 3.71 -12.02
N VAL A 88 4.80 4.33 -11.15
CA VAL A 88 4.32 4.94 -9.90
C VAL A 88 4.57 6.44 -9.88
N PRO A 89 3.73 7.25 -9.20
CA PRO A 89 3.98 8.68 -9.03
C PRO A 89 5.31 8.94 -8.34
N LEU A 90 6.13 9.80 -8.92
CA LEU A 90 7.37 10.24 -8.32
C LEU A 90 7.09 11.37 -7.33
N ARG A 91 7.26 11.10 -6.03
CA ARG A 91 7.10 12.14 -5.00
C ARG A 91 8.41 12.94 -4.82
N PRO A 92 8.34 14.22 -4.41
CA PRO A 92 9.53 15.06 -4.23
C PRO A 92 10.56 14.50 -3.24
N ASP A 93 10.09 13.77 -2.22
CA ASP A 93 10.89 13.14 -1.16
C ASP A 93 11.35 11.72 -1.51
N THR A 94 11.04 11.23 -2.71
CA THR A 94 11.45 9.88 -3.13
C THR A 94 12.97 9.84 -3.29
N PRO A 95 13.71 9.01 -2.52
CA PRO A 95 15.16 8.96 -2.60
C PRO A 95 15.65 8.54 -3.99
N ALA A 96 16.87 8.95 -4.36
CA ALA A 96 17.54 8.50 -5.57
C ALA A 96 18.14 7.10 -5.38
N ALA A 97 17.30 6.12 -5.08
CA ALA A 97 17.68 4.71 -4.93
C ALA A 97 17.50 3.95 -6.26
N SER A 98 18.18 2.82 -6.40
CA SER A 98 17.99 1.89 -7.53
C SER A 98 16.96 0.81 -7.25
N ARG A 99 16.58 0.60 -5.99
CA ARG A 99 15.67 -0.46 -5.53
C ARG A 99 14.63 0.13 -4.58
N PHE A 100 13.36 -0.18 -4.82
CA PHE A 100 12.23 0.31 -4.03
C PHE A 100 11.36 -0.84 -3.56
N PRO A 101 10.98 -0.89 -2.27
CA PRO A 101 9.85 -1.68 -1.84
C PRO A 101 8.55 -1.01 -2.31
N ILE A 102 7.66 -1.79 -2.92
CA ILE A 102 6.32 -1.36 -3.29
C ILE A 102 5.34 -2.13 -2.41
N GLY A 103 4.55 -1.42 -1.62
CA GLY A 103 3.60 -2.02 -0.68
C GLY A 103 2.17 -1.71 -1.05
N PHE A 104 1.29 -2.71 -0.98
CA PHE A 104 -0.15 -2.50 -1.08
C PHE A 104 -0.90 -3.41 -0.09
N ARG A 105 -2.06 -2.92 0.35
CA ARG A 105 -2.94 -3.67 1.25
C ARG A 105 -3.75 -4.69 0.46
N PRO A 106 -4.05 -5.89 1.02
CA PRO A 106 -4.93 -6.85 0.36
C PRO A 106 -6.30 -6.26 -0.01
N HIS A 107 -6.90 -5.46 0.87
CA HIS A 107 -8.20 -4.82 0.62
C HIS A 107 -8.14 -3.65 -0.39
N ALA A 108 -6.94 -3.21 -0.78
CA ALA A 108 -6.75 -2.19 -1.83
C ALA A 108 -6.70 -2.82 -3.24
N VAL A 109 -6.79 -4.15 -3.33
CA VAL A 109 -6.84 -4.89 -4.58
C VAL A 109 -8.28 -5.10 -5.02
N LYS A 110 -8.53 -4.94 -6.31
CA LYS A 110 -9.73 -5.41 -7.00
C LYS A 110 -9.30 -6.44 -8.03
N ILE A 111 -10.19 -7.38 -8.34
CA ILE A 111 -9.96 -8.35 -9.41
C ILE A 111 -11.02 -8.07 -10.45
N GLY A 112 -10.58 -7.79 -11.68
CA GLY A 112 -11.44 -7.56 -12.82
C GLY A 112 -11.15 -8.56 -13.94
N ARG A 113 -12.02 -8.59 -14.92
CA ARG A 113 -11.77 -9.31 -16.17
C ARG A 113 -10.90 -8.42 -17.08
N GLN A 114 -10.16 -9.06 -17.98
CA GLN A 114 -9.25 -8.36 -18.89
C GLN A 114 -10.01 -7.46 -19.90
N ASP A 115 -11.29 -7.75 -20.14
CA ASP A 115 -12.20 -6.99 -20.99
C ASP A 115 -12.96 -5.88 -20.26
N ASP A 116 -12.71 -5.67 -18.96
CA ASP A 116 -13.35 -4.62 -18.19
C ASP A 116 -12.84 -3.22 -18.57
N VAL A 117 -13.70 -2.21 -18.36
CA VAL A 117 -13.30 -0.81 -18.49
C VAL A 117 -12.34 -0.46 -17.35
N TYR A 118 -11.10 -0.14 -17.70
CA TYR A 118 -10.07 0.22 -16.74
C TYR A 118 -10.25 1.63 -16.19
N ASP A 119 -10.47 1.72 -14.89
CA ASP A 119 -10.43 2.97 -14.14
C ASP A 119 -8.96 3.43 -14.01
N ALA A 120 -8.66 4.61 -14.54
CA ALA A 120 -7.32 5.19 -14.58
C ALA A 120 -6.74 5.52 -13.18
N ARG A 121 -7.54 5.43 -12.11
CA ARG A 121 -7.08 5.61 -10.72
C ARG A 121 -6.37 4.39 -10.15
N TYR A 122 -6.28 3.30 -10.90
CA TYR A 122 -5.66 2.06 -10.47
C TYR A 122 -4.53 1.69 -11.41
N THR A 123 -3.57 0.95 -10.86
CA THR A 123 -2.57 0.27 -11.66
C THR A 123 -3.04 -1.15 -11.92
N TRP A 124 -3.19 -1.49 -13.20
CA TRP A 124 -3.67 -2.79 -13.65
C TRP A 124 -2.50 -3.71 -13.95
N LEU A 125 -2.53 -4.90 -13.35
CA LEU A 125 -1.55 -5.95 -13.51
C LEU A 125 -2.23 -7.18 -14.06
N GLU A 126 -1.67 -7.76 -15.10
CA GLU A 126 -2.15 -9.06 -15.57
C GLU A 126 -1.74 -10.15 -14.58
N GLY A 127 -2.63 -11.12 -14.38
CA GLY A 127 -2.38 -12.20 -13.43
C GLY A 127 -3.21 -13.44 -13.68
N MET A 128 -2.91 -14.46 -12.89
CA MET A 128 -3.68 -15.70 -12.80
C MET A 128 -4.07 -15.91 -11.34
N VAL A 129 -5.33 -16.27 -11.13
CA VAL A 129 -5.78 -16.70 -9.80
C VAL A 129 -5.33 -18.14 -9.62
N GLU A 130 -4.42 -18.37 -8.68
CA GLU A 130 -3.90 -19.69 -8.36
C GLU A 130 -4.76 -20.43 -7.34
N ASN A 131 -5.30 -19.71 -6.36
CA ASN A 131 -6.17 -20.26 -5.31
C ASN A 131 -7.31 -19.28 -5.00
N LEU A 132 -8.49 -19.83 -4.71
CA LEU A 132 -9.67 -19.09 -4.27
C LEU A 132 -10.22 -19.79 -3.02
N GLU A 133 -10.10 -19.11 -1.89
CA GLU A 133 -10.63 -19.59 -0.61
C GLU A 133 -11.87 -18.78 -0.23
N SER A 134 -12.95 -19.48 0.07
CA SER A 134 -14.16 -18.87 0.62
C SER A 134 -14.27 -19.23 2.10
N TRP A 135 -14.30 -18.22 2.97
CA TRP A 135 -14.65 -18.42 4.37
C TRP A 135 -16.16 -18.43 4.49
N ALA A 136 -16.75 -19.61 4.64
CA ALA A 136 -18.08 -19.72 5.20
C ALA A 136 -17.97 -19.35 6.69
N GLY A 137 -18.56 -18.23 7.10
CA GLY A 137 -18.81 -17.98 8.52
C GLY A 137 -19.63 -19.12 9.12
N PRO A 138 -19.72 -19.26 10.45
CA PRO A 138 -20.60 -20.26 11.04
C PRO A 138 -21.98 -20.09 10.42
N SER A 139 -22.48 -21.15 9.75
CA SER A 139 -23.90 -21.22 9.40
C SER A 139 -24.66 -20.97 10.68
N ALA A 140 -25.54 -19.97 10.70
CA ALA A 140 -26.53 -19.86 11.75
C ALA A 140 -27.31 -21.18 11.71
N THR A 141 -26.91 -22.14 12.54
CA THR A 141 -27.66 -23.36 12.79
C THR A 141 -29.05 -22.90 13.19
N GLU A 142 -30.05 -23.46 12.48
CA GLU A 142 -31.47 -23.41 12.79
C GLU A 142 -31.75 -23.02 14.25
N CYS A 143 -32.37 -21.86 14.44
CA CYS A 143 -33.18 -21.65 15.62
C CYS A 143 -34.36 -22.61 15.50
N ALA A 144 -34.28 -23.74 16.22
CA ALA A 144 -35.40 -24.61 16.52
C ALA A 144 -36.40 -23.90 17.44
#